data_AF-A0A316LAX1-F1
#
_entry.id   AF-A0A316LAX1-F1
#
_cell.length_a   1.000
_cell.length_b   1.000
_cell.length_c   1.000
_cell.angle_alpha   90.00
_cell.angle_beta   90.00
_cell.angle_gamma   90.00
#
_symmetry.space_group_name_H-M   'P 1'
#
loop_
_entity.id
_entity.type
_entity.pdbx_description
1 polymer ?
#
loop_
_entity_poly.entity_id
_entity_poly.type
_entity_poly.pdbx_seq_one_letter_code
_entity_poly.pdbx_strand_id
1 'polypeptide(L)'
;SYLKDNYMKVNISPKGTTTSQSVILANQTLTDLESNKKGYIIVSTGLKANEEKSYDLRIWMDSSVTTEQGLNKNWSGKIVIVSSASEEPAPAPKGWYEAGSGTLLASLRNSNTLKTPITTPGAAISTADEALLASAEDDYGTSYYFRGAVKNNYVEFANKCWRIVRVGGDGSVKLILHNDNTAKAANPCAAANNSASAAFARYSDTTYTSKFNANYNDNAYVGFKYGTVGSSTYEATHANTNNSTILTNLETWYTNNLKTYADAIADTVWCNDKTATDKSYDPWGWNPNGLGYGTNTTFYGATQRLVGTSGSAGGTGPSLKCNGELSKINSKVGLITADELAYAGYAYAQNNTTTYLQENATNTYWFSLSPSYFDGSDAIVWGVYGSNGYFGNYRVYSTGGVRPSISLKSTTNVTGEGTSSSPFIINM
;
A
#
# COMPACT_ATOMS: atom_id res chain seq x y z
N SER A 1 49.92 -0.46 -21.85
CA SER A 1 49.49 -0.06 -20.49
C SER A 1 48.00 -0.32 -20.35
N TYR A 2 47.50 -0.54 -19.13
CA TYR A 2 46.10 -0.92 -18.94
C TYR A 2 45.18 0.30 -18.76
N LEU A 3 43.96 0.18 -19.26
CA LEU A 3 42.86 1.10 -19.00
C LEU A 3 42.38 0.89 -17.56
N LYS A 4 42.04 1.97 -16.85
CA LYS A 4 41.46 1.89 -15.50
C LYS A 4 39.99 1.47 -15.57
N ASP A 5 39.50 0.77 -14.56
CA ASP A 5 38.11 0.30 -14.50
C ASP A 5 37.08 1.44 -14.41
N ASN A 6 37.47 2.63 -13.92
CA ASN A 6 36.59 3.80 -13.88
C ASN A 6 36.30 4.39 -15.27
N TYR A 7 36.98 3.89 -16.31
CA TYR A 7 36.74 4.24 -17.71
C TYR A 7 35.91 3.20 -18.44
N MET A 8 35.51 2.12 -17.78
CA MET A 8 34.70 1.06 -18.36
C MET A 8 33.26 1.13 -17.87
N LYS A 9 32.32 1.06 -18.81
CA LYS A 9 30.91 0.81 -18.56
C LYS A 9 30.58 -0.64 -18.82
N VAL A 10 29.69 -1.18 -18.00
CA VAL A 10 29.16 -2.53 -18.12
C VAL A 10 27.64 -2.52 -18.01
N ASN A 11 27.01 -3.39 -18.78
CA ASN A 11 25.60 -3.69 -18.68
C ASN A 11 25.41 -5.20 -18.76
N ILE A 12 24.64 -5.75 -17.84
CA ILE A 12 24.19 -7.14 -17.87
C ILE A 12 22.67 -7.11 -17.82
N SER A 13 22.03 -7.57 -18.88
CA SER A 13 20.57 -7.64 -18.98
C SER A 13 20.13 -9.07 -19.30
N PRO A 14 18.88 -9.46 -18.98
CA PRO A 14 18.32 -10.72 -19.47
C PRO A 14 18.51 -10.86 -20.98
N LYS A 15 18.81 -12.08 -21.44
CA LYS A 15 19.11 -12.38 -22.84
C LYS A 15 18.07 -11.78 -23.79
N GLY A 16 18.54 -11.05 -24.80
CA GLY A 16 17.69 -10.38 -25.78
C GLY A 16 17.15 -9.01 -25.34
N THR A 17 17.54 -8.48 -24.17
CA THR A 17 17.07 -7.19 -23.65
C THR A 17 18.22 -6.24 -23.31
N THR A 18 17.87 -4.96 -23.10
CA THR A 18 18.76 -3.87 -22.64
C THR A 18 18.18 -3.11 -21.45
N THR A 19 17.34 -3.78 -20.65
CA THR A 19 16.52 -3.16 -19.60
C THR A 19 17.29 -2.81 -18.33
N SER A 20 18.43 -3.46 -18.08
CA SER A 20 19.24 -3.16 -16.90
C SER A 20 20.01 -1.85 -17.08
N GLN A 21 20.36 -1.18 -15.98
CA GLN A 21 21.12 0.07 -16.04
C GLN A 21 22.58 -0.19 -16.42
N SER A 22 23.14 0.69 -17.25
CA SER A 22 24.57 0.70 -17.56
C SER A 22 25.35 1.40 -16.45
N VAL A 23 26.35 0.74 -15.88
CA VAL A 23 27.10 1.23 -14.72
C VAL A 23 28.59 1.35 -14.99
N ILE A 24 29.26 2.28 -14.32
CA ILE A 24 30.73 2.36 -14.31
C ILE A 24 31.27 1.26 -13.41
N LEU A 25 32.21 0.46 -13.92
CA LEU A 25 32.71 -0.75 -13.28
C LEU A 25 33.32 -0.46 -11.90
N ALA A 26 34.20 0.53 -11.81
CA ALA A 26 34.88 0.89 -10.56
C ALA A 26 33.97 1.44 -9.45
N ASN A 27 32.72 1.80 -9.77
CA ASN A 27 31.76 2.32 -8.79
C ASN A 27 30.92 1.22 -8.14
N GLN A 28 31.11 -0.04 -8.55
CA GLN A 28 30.35 -1.17 -8.03
C GLN A 28 30.96 -1.72 -6.74
N THR A 29 30.16 -2.46 -5.98
CA THR A 29 30.59 -3.11 -4.74
C THR A 29 31.67 -4.16 -5.04
N LEU A 30 32.81 -4.05 -4.37
CA LEU A 30 33.83 -5.10 -4.37
C LEU A 30 33.40 -6.24 -3.45
N THR A 31 33.58 -7.47 -3.93
CA THR A 31 33.45 -8.68 -3.13
C THR A 31 34.75 -9.47 -3.19
N ASP A 32 35.05 -10.19 -2.12
CA ASP A 32 36.11 -11.18 -2.14
C ASP A 32 35.68 -12.37 -3.01
N LEU A 33 36.62 -12.86 -3.80
CA LEU A 33 36.58 -14.09 -4.57
C LEU A 33 37.60 -15.07 -3.96
N GLU A 34 37.71 -16.27 -4.51
CA GLU A 34 38.72 -17.24 -4.07
C GLU A 34 40.16 -16.69 -4.22
N SER A 35 41.02 -17.02 -3.24
CA SER A 35 42.45 -16.74 -3.26
C SER A 35 42.82 -15.24 -3.24
N ASN A 36 42.23 -14.46 -2.33
CA ASN A 36 42.51 -13.02 -2.13
C ASN A 36 42.28 -12.12 -3.36
N LYS A 37 41.49 -12.60 -4.33
CA LYS A 37 41.08 -11.78 -5.48
C LYS A 37 39.80 -11.04 -5.13
N LYS A 38 39.64 -9.83 -5.65
CA LYS A 38 38.39 -9.08 -5.55
C LYS A 38 37.73 -8.97 -6.92
N GLY A 39 36.41 -8.97 -6.92
CA GLY A 39 35.60 -8.74 -8.12
C GLY A 39 34.53 -7.69 -7.85
N TYR A 40 34.05 -7.03 -8.89
CA TYR A 40 32.90 -6.14 -8.80
C TYR A 40 31.61 -6.94 -8.96
N ILE A 41 30.66 -6.77 -8.04
CA ILE A 41 29.32 -7.35 -8.19
C ILE A 41 28.54 -6.50 -9.20
N ILE A 42 28.19 -7.08 -10.35
CA ILE A 42 27.41 -6.39 -11.39
C ILE A 42 25.94 -6.80 -11.36
N VAL A 43 25.67 -8.08 -11.07
CA VAL A 43 24.32 -8.65 -10.93
C VAL A 43 24.35 -9.68 -9.81
N SER A 44 23.31 -9.70 -8.99
CA SER A 44 23.00 -10.77 -8.05
C SER A 44 21.58 -11.27 -8.33
N THR A 45 21.40 -12.59 -8.39
CA THR A 45 20.12 -13.22 -8.73
C THR A 45 20.00 -14.58 -8.05
N GLY A 46 18.78 -14.99 -7.70
CA GLY A 46 18.51 -16.35 -7.25
C GLY A 46 18.46 -17.34 -8.42
N LEU A 47 18.72 -18.62 -8.16
CA LEU A 47 18.54 -19.72 -9.12
C LEU A 47 17.86 -20.88 -8.42
N LYS A 48 16.64 -21.23 -8.85
CA LYS A 48 15.89 -22.37 -8.30
C LYS A 48 16.39 -23.69 -8.88
N ALA A 49 16.02 -24.79 -8.23
CA ALA A 49 16.31 -26.13 -8.75
C ALA A 49 15.74 -26.28 -10.18
N ASN A 50 16.58 -26.73 -11.12
CA ASN A 50 16.25 -26.89 -12.53
C ASN A 50 15.85 -25.59 -13.27
N GLU A 51 16.14 -24.41 -12.70
CA GLU A 51 15.99 -23.13 -13.39
C GLU A 51 17.24 -22.80 -14.20
N GLU A 52 17.07 -22.21 -15.38
CA GLU A 52 18.16 -21.62 -16.17
C GLU A 52 17.91 -20.13 -16.33
N LYS A 53 18.95 -19.31 -16.08
CA LYS A 53 18.93 -17.87 -16.38
C LYS A 53 20.04 -17.53 -17.37
N SER A 54 19.66 -16.79 -18.41
CA SER A 54 20.54 -16.36 -19.49
C SER A 54 20.65 -14.83 -19.54
N TYR A 55 21.86 -14.32 -19.74
CA TYR A 55 22.17 -12.89 -19.75
C TYR A 55 23.02 -12.49 -20.95
N ASP A 56 22.84 -11.25 -21.42
CA ASP A 56 23.73 -10.59 -22.36
C ASP A 56 24.64 -9.61 -21.61
N LEU A 57 25.95 -9.80 -21.73
CA LEU A 57 26.97 -8.88 -21.19
C LEU A 57 27.43 -7.91 -22.29
N ARG A 58 27.41 -6.63 -21.98
CA ARG A 58 27.93 -5.55 -22.84
C ARG A 58 28.96 -4.75 -22.06
N ILE A 59 30.12 -4.53 -22.66
CA ILE A 59 31.23 -3.79 -22.07
C ILE A 59 31.73 -2.79 -23.10
N TRP A 60 31.89 -1.52 -22.70
CA TRP A 60 32.40 -0.47 -23.55
C TRP A 60 33.14 0.60 -22.74
N MET A 61 33.95 1.40 -23.43
CA MET A 61 34.61 2.55 -22.83
C MET A 61 33.59 3.67 -22.60
N ASP A 62 33.60 4.28 -21.41
CA ASP A 62 32.70 5.39 -21.12
C ASP A 62 32.95 6.57 -22.06
N SER A 63 31.87 7.26 -22.47
CA SER A 63 31.96 8.35 -23.45
C SER A 63 32.70 9.59 -22.94
N SER A 64 32.93 9.71 -21.62
CA SER A 64 33.73 10.79 -21.03
C SER A 64 35.24 10.55 -21.07
N VAL A 65 35.68 9.36 -21.50
CA VAL A 65 37.09 9.00 -21.54
C VAL A 65 37.80 9.77 -22.66
N THR A 66 38.84 10.51 -22.29
CA THR A 66 39.65 11.29 -23.24
C THR A 66 40.62 10.40 -24.02
N THR A 67 41.10 10.91 -25.16
CA THR A 67 42.11 10.21 -25.98
C THR A 67 43.37 9.89 -25.17
N GLU A 68 43.83 10.79 -24.32
CA GLU A 68 45.01 10.55 -23.49
C GLU A 68 44.80 9.39 -22.49
N GLN A 69 43.59 9.27 -21.96
CA GLN A 69 43.22 8.20 -21.02
C GLN A 69 43.05 6.85 -21.70
N GLY A 70 42.53 6.81 -22.94
CA GLY A 70 42.12 5.59 -23.63
C GLY A 70 43.04 5.08 -24.75
N LEU A 71 43.78 5.95 -25.43
CA LEU A 71 44.53 5.60 -26.64
C LEU A 71 45.68 4.63 -26.32
N ASN A 72 45.81 3.58 -27.14
CA ASN A 72 46.83 2.53 -27.01
C ASN A 72 46.84 1.85 -25.63
N LYS A 73 45.70 1.83 -24.94
CA LYS A 73 45.48 1.07 -23.70
C LYS A 73 44.74 -0.22 -24.00
N ASN A 74 45.04 -1.24 -23.21
CA ASN A 74 44.27 -2.49 -23.21
C ASN A 74 43.43 -2.56 -21.94
N TRP A 75 42.22 -3.09 -22.01
CA TRP A 75 41.47 -3.51 -20.83
C TRP A 75 41.40 -5.04 -20.80
N SER A 76 41.48 -5.63 -19.62
CA SER A 76 41.40 -7.08 -19.44
C SER A 76 40.62 -7.38 -18.18
N GLY A 77 39.54 -8.14 -18.34
CA GLY A 77 38.69 -8.58 -17.24
C GLY A 77 38.35 -10.05 -17.37
N LYS A 78 37.89 -10.64 -16.26
CA LYS A 78 37.38 -12.01 -16.20
C LYS A 78 35.98 -11.98 -15.61
N ILE A 79 35.05 -12.70 -16.23
CA ILE A 79 33.72 -12.92 -15.70
C ILE A 79 33.80 -14.10 -14.73
N VAL A 80 33.29 -13.92 -13.53
CA VAL A 80 33.22 -14.97 -12.51
C VAL A 80 31.77 -15.05 -12.05
N ILE A 81 31.23 -16.26 -12.10
CA ILE A 81 29.92 -16.58 -11.52
C ILE A 81 30.22 -17.22 -10.17
N VAL A 82 29.80 -16.57 -9.10
CA VAL A 82 29.87 -17.13 -7.75
C VAL A 82 28.47 -17.56 -7.36
N SER A 83 28.30 -18.85 -7.12
CA SER A 83 27.10 -19.38 -6.49
C SER A 83 27.39 -19.68 -5.03
N SER A 84 26.45 -19.34 -4.17
CA SER A 84 26.43 -19.81 -2.79
C SER A 84 25.04 -20.35 -2.53
N ALA A 85 24.96 -21.47 -1.81
CA ALA A 85 23.67 -21.94 -1.32
C ALA A 85 23.20 -20.92 -0.28
N SER A 86 22.12 -20.22 -0.59
CA SER A 86 21.38 -19.45 0.40
C SER A 86 20.05 -20.14 0.66
N GLU A 87 19.49 -19.92 1.84
CA GLU A 87 18.09 -20.23 2.06
C GLU A 87 17.24 -19.47 1.02
N GLU A 88 16.16 -20.09 0.55
CA GLU A 88 15.22 -19.40 -0.32
C GLU A 88 14.70 -18.18 0.45
N PRO A 89 14.84 -16.97 -0.10
CA PRO A 89 14.39 -15.79 0.61
C PRO A 89 12.88 -15.89 0.85
N ALA A 90 12.43 -15.39 2.00
CA ALA A 90 11.01 -15.43 2.35
C ALA A 90 10.16 -14.85 1.20
N PRO A 91 8.96 -15.41 0.92
CA PRO A 91 8.05 -14.83 -0.07
C PRO A 91 7.87 -13.33 0.16
N ALA A 92 7.94 -12.54 -0.90
CA ALA A 92 8.00 -11.09 -0.82
C ALA A 92 7.24 -10.39 -1.94
N PRO A 93 6.87 -9.12 -1.73
CA PRO A 93 6.41 -8.24 -2.80
C PRO A 93 7.37 -8.23 -3.99
N LYS A 94 6.81 -8.06 -5.20
CA LYS A 94 7.59 -7.91 -6.42
C LYS A 94 8.59 -6.74 -6.29
N GLY A 95 9.85 -7.01 -6.62
CA GLY A 95 10.93 -6.01 -6.58
C GLY A 95 11.54 -5.81 -5.19
N TRP A 96 11.09 -6.52 -4.14
CA TRP A 96 11.60 -6.34 -2.78
C TRP A 96 13.09 -6.65 -2.65
N TYR A 97 13.57 -7.73 -3.26
CA TYR A 97 14.98 -8.14 -3.18
C TYR A 97 15.86 -7.43 -4.21
N GLU A 98 15.28 -7.06 -5.34
CA GLU A 98 15.94 -6.40 -6.47
C GLU A 98 16.07 -4.89 -6.28
N ALA A 99 15.31 -4.31 -5.35
CA ALA A 99 15.34 -2.89 -5.05
C ALA A 99 16.76 -2.40 -4.71
N GLY A 100 17.24 -1.46 -5.51
CA GLY A 100 18.54 -0.82 -5.34
C GLY A 100 18.56 0.15 -4.15
N SER A 101 19.76 0.42 -3.63
CA SER A 101 19.96 1.40 -2.55
C SER A 101 19.36 2.76 -2.91
N GLY A 102 18.74 3.43 -1.94
CA GLY A 102 18.07 4.72 -2.11
C GLY A 102 16.62 4.62 -2.63
N THR A 103 16.11 3.44 -2.97
CA THR A 103 14.68 3.26 -3.26
C THR A 103 13.86 3.07 -1.99
N LEU A 104 12.57 3.35 -2.04
CA LEU A 104 11.65 3.14 -0.91
C LEU A 104 11.61 1.67 -0.48
N LEU A 105 11.52 0.72 -1.42
CA LEU A 105 11.51 -0.71 -1.09
C LEU A 105 12.81 -1.17 -0.41
N ALA A 106 13.97 -0.74 -0.90
CA ALA A 106 15.24 -1.06 -0.26
C ALA A 106 15.33 -0.47 1.15
N SER A 107 14.86 0.76 1.34
CA SER A 107 14.86 1.43 2.65
C SER A 107 13.94 0.70 3.64
N LEU A 108 12.75 0.29 3.21
CA LEU A 108 11.83 -0.52 4.03
C LEU A 108 12.43 -1.88 4.37
N ARG A 109 13.06 -2.56 3.40
CA ARG A 109 13.74 -3.85 3.60
C ARG A 109 14.86 -3.75 4.62
N ASN A 110 15.68 -2.71 4.53
CA ASN A 110 16.86 -2.56 5.40
C ASN A 110 16.49 -2.12 6.82
N SER A 111 15.36 -1.44 7.00
CA SER A 111 14.90 -0.90 8.29
C SER A 111 13.87 -1.77 9.02
N ASN A 112 13.45 -2.88 8.43
CA ASN A 112 12.44 -3.76 9.00
C ASN A 112 12.84 -5.22 8.93
N THR A 113 12.27 -6.01 9.83
CA THR A 113 12.33 -7.47 9.80
C THR A 113 10.91 -8.02 9.84
N LEU A 114 10.64 -9.05 9.04
CA LEU A 114 9.34 -9.71 9.07
C LEU A 114 9.13 -10.41 10.41
N LYS A 115 7.93 -10.25 10.96
CA LYS A 115 7.50 -10.90 12.20
C LYS A 115 6.09 -11.45 12.04
N THR A 116 5.74 -12.40 12.90
CA THR A 116 4.36 -12.84 13.06
C THR A 116 3.61 -11.91 14.01
N PRO A 117 2.33 -11.58 13.73
CA PRO A 117 1.49 -10.87 14.68
C PRO A 117 1.45 -11.55 16.05
N ILE A 118 1.51 -10.76 17.12
CA ILE A 118 1.32 -11.21 18.51
C ILE A 118 -0.15 -11.55 18.73
N THR A 119 -1.04 -10.75 18.13
CA THR A 119 -2.49 -10.92 18.20
C THR A 119 -3.06 -11.21 16.81
N THR A 120 -4.12 -12.01 16.73
CA THR A 120 -4.74 -12.38 15.46
C THR A 120 -5.41 -11.17 14.81
N PRO A 121 -5.00 -10.75 13.59
CA PRO A 121 -5.63 -9.65 12.88
C PRO A 121 -7.14 -9.81 12.72
N GLY A 122 -7.91 -8.76 13.00
CA GLY A 122 -9.38 -8.74 12.90
C GLY A 122 -10.13 -9.40 14.06
N ALA A 123 -9.50 -10.34 14.78
CA ALA A 123 -10.08 -10.97 15.97
C ALA A 123 -9.71 -10.21 17.27
N ALA A 124 -8.49 -9.67 17.34
CA ALA A 124 -8.02 -8.92 18.49
C ALA A 124 -7.28 -7.64 18.07
N ILE A 125 -7.33 -6.63 18.95
CA ILE A 125 -6.61 -5.38 18.75
C ILE A 125 -5.10 -5.61 18.92
N SER A 126 -4.30 -4.78 18.24
CA SER A 126 -2.86 -4.78 18.46
C SER A 126 -2.50 -4.32 19.88
N THR A 127 -1.45 -4.91 20.45
CA THR A 127 -0.92 -4.47 21.74
C THR A 127 0.04 -3.29 21.57
N ALA A 128 0.40 -2.62 22.68
CA ALA A 128 1.39 -1.54 22.65
C ALA A 128 2.80 -2.04 22.28
N ASP A 129 3.10 -3.31 22.55
CA ASP A 129 4.37 -3.96 22.22
C ASP A 129 4.39 -4.53 20.78
N GLU A 130 3.24 -4.54 20.11
CA GLU A 130 3.14 -4.95 18.72
C GLU A 130 3.49 -3.77 17.82
N ALA A 131 4.69 -3.81 17.22
CA ALA A 131 5.14 -2.85 16.22
C ALA A 131 5.97 -3.62 15.18
N LEU A 132 5.33 -3.99 14.07
CA LEU A 132 5.93 -4.93 13.13
C LEU A 132 5.52 -4.75 11.68
N LEU A 133 6.33 -5.35 10.82
CA LEU A 133 6.01 -5.67 9.43
C LEU A 133 5.69 -7.17 9.36
N ALA A 134 4.50 -7.53 8.87
CA ALA A 134 4.05 -8.91 8.69
C ALA A 134 3.62 -9.13 7.23
N SER A 135 3.39 -10.39 6.87
CA SER A 135 2.98 -10.77 5.51
C SER A 135 1.55 -11.31 5.46
N ALA A 136 0.89 -11.07 4.33
CA ALA A 136 -0.38 -11.65 3.92
C ALA A 136 -0.41 -11.74 2.38
N GLU A 137 -1.32 -12.54 1.82
CA GLU A 137 -1.50 -12.60 0.37
C GLU A 137 -2.52 -11.58 -0.13
N ASP A 138 -2.21 -10.92 -1.25
CA ASP A 138 -3.16 -10.17 -2.07
C ASP A 138 -3.33 -10.82 -3.45
N ASP A 139 -4.01 -10.13 -4.39
CA ASP A 139 -4.25 -10.64 -5.74
C ASP A 139 -2.97 -10.83 -6.57
N TYR A 140 -1.85 -10.25 -6.14
CA TYR A 140 -0.58 -10.24 -6.86
C TYR A 140 0.51 -11.08 -6.17
N GLY A 141 0.18 -11.78 -5.09
CA GLY A 141 1.09 -12.64 -4.34
C GLY A 141 1.31 -12.14 -2.92
N THR A 142 2.56 -12.21 -2.44
CA THR A 142 2.88 -11.82 -1.06
C THR A 142 2.95 -10.30 -0.90
N SER A 143 2.12 -9.76 -0.03
CA SER A 143 2.17 -8.38 0.47
C SER A 143 2.79 -8.30 1.85
N TYR A 144 3.35 -7.14 2.19
CA TYR A 144 3.77 -6.82 3.55
C TYR A 144 2.97 -5.66 4.12
N TYR A 145 2.49 -5.77 5.36
CA TYR A 145 1.69 -4.74 6.03
C TYR A 145 2.27 -4.37 7.40
N PHE A 146 2.03 -3.13 7.81
CA PHE A 146 2.42 -2.62 9.11
C PHE A 146 1.31 -2.84 10.14
N ARG A 147 1.67 -3.27 11.36
CA ARG A 147 0.73 -3.52 12.46
C ARG A 147 1.20 -2.91 13.79
N GLY A 148 0.26 -2.26 14.48
CA GLY A 148 0.40 -1.74 15.83
C GLY A 148 1.19 -0.43 15.94
N ALA A 149 1.98 -0.25 17.00
CA ALA A 149 2.65 1.00 17.37
C ALA A 149 3.94 1.26 16.55
N VAL A 150 3.85 1.12 15.23
CA VAL A 150 4.96 1.31 14.27
C VAL A 150 5.44 2.77 14.28
N LYS A 151 6.75 3.00 14.14
CA LYS A 151 7.36 4.35 14.17
C LYS A 151 8.29 4.67 12.99
N ASN A 152 8.48 3.72 12.07
CA ASN A 152 9.43 3.79 10.95
C ASN A 152 8.74 3.65 9.57
N ASN A 153 7.50 4.12 9.44
CA ASN A 153 6.71 4.07 8.21
C ASN A 153 6.09 5.42 7.82
N TYR A 154 6.76 6.53 8.15
CA TYR A 154 6.37 7.89 7.73
C TYR A 154 6.97 8.22 6.35
N VAL A 155 6.16 8.84 5.50
CA VAL A 155 6.57 9.31 4.17
C VAL A 155 6.17 10.77 4.02
N GLU A 156 7.10 11.60 3.56
CA GLU A 156 6.82 12.95 3.11
C GLU A 156 6.74 12.96 1.58
N PHE A 157 5.56 13.31 1.06
CA PHE A 157 5.29 13.36 -0.36
C PHE A 157 4.30 14.47 -0.66
N ALA A 158 4.58 15.28 -1.68
CA ALA A 158 3.73 16.39 -2.10
C ALA A 158 3.43 17.40 -0.97
N ASN A 159 4.44 17.73 -0.16
CA ASN A 159 4.32 18.60 1.02
C ASN A 159 3.29 18.12 2.06
N LYS A 160 3.05 16.81 2.13
CA LYS A 160 2.11 16.18 3.06
C LYS A 160 2.80 15.03 3.78
N CYS A 161 2.29 14.69 4.97
CA CYS A 161 2.73 13.49 5.67
C CYS A 161 1.77 12.33 5.41
N TRP A 162 2.36 11.16 5.22
CA TRP A 162 1.67 9.91 4.97
C TRP A 162 2.21 8.81 5.89
N ARG A 163 1.38 7.79 6.14
CA ARG A 163 1.83 6.51 6.70
C ARG A 163 1.71 5.43 5.66
N ILE A 164 2.67 4.50 5.65
CA ILE A 164 2.60 3.32 4.81
C ILE A 164 1.66 2.30 5.45
N VAL A 165 0.64 1.90 4.69
CA VAL A 165 -0.31 0.85 5.09
C VAL A 165 0.29 -0.52 4.77
N ARG A 166 0.73 -0.69 3.51
CA ARG A 166 1.30 -1.93 3.01
C ARG A 166 2.17 -1.71 1.78
N VAL A 167 3.03 -2.69 1.52
CA VAL A 167 3.65 -2.95 0.22
C VAL A 167 2.83 -4.05 -0.44
N GLY A 168 2.18 -3.76 -1.57
CA GLY A 168 1.37 -4.72 -2.32
C GLY A 168 2.20 -5.78 -3.02
N GLY A 169 1.59 -6.92 -3.38
CA GLY A 169 2.29 -8.01 -4.06
C GLY A 169 2.91 -7.58 -5.39
N ASP A 170 2.34 -6.55 -6.03
CA ASP A 170 2.85 -5.91 -7.24
C ASP A 170 4.06 -4.97 -7.00
N GLY A 171 4.44 -4.76 -5.74
CA GLY A 171 5.53 -3.89 -5.30
C GLY A 171 5.12 -2.44 -5.03
N SER A 172 3.87 -2.06 -5.32
CA SER A 172 3.37 -0.70 -5.04
C SER A 172 3.29 -0.44 -3.54
N VAL A 173 3.55 0.80 -3.11
CA VAL A 173 3.54 1.16 -1.68
C VAL A 173 2.30 1.98 -1.38
N LYS A 174 1.31 1.37 -0.73
CA LYS A 174 0.04 2.02 -0.39
C LYS A 174 0.22 2.89 0.84
N LEU A 175 -0.17 4.15 0.70
CA LEU A 175 -0.12 5.19 1.71
C LEU A 175 -1.51 5.59 2.18
N ILE A 176 -1.58 6.12 3.39
CA ILE A 176 -2.76 6.80 3.94
C ILE A 176 -2.35 8.15 4.51
N LEU A 177 -3.18 9.17 4.29
CA LEU A 177 -2.88 10.52 4.76
C LEU A 177 -2.75 10.53 6.29
N HIS A 178 -1.67 11.16 6.73
CA HIS A 178 -1.39 11.39 8.14
C HIS A 178 -1.50 12.86 8.48
N ASN A 179 -1.03 13.76 7.61
CA ASN A 179 -1.13 15.20 7.78
C ASN A 179 -1.29 15.91 6.44
N ASP A 180 -2.41 16.60 6.24
CA ASP A 180 -2.72 17.40 5.04
C ASP A 180 -1.86 18.68 4.91
N ASN A 181 -1.11 19.03 5.97
CA ASN A 181 -0.15 20.13 6.06
C ASN A 181 -0.68 21.52 5.68
N THR A 182 -1.88 21.85 6.13
CA THR A 182 -2.46 23.19 5.89
C THR A 182 -1.69 24.33 6.51
N ALA A 183 -0.96 24.07 7.59
CA ALA A 183 -0.08 25.03 8.24
C ALA A 183 1.24 25.27 7.47
N LYS A 184 1.51 24.51 6.40
CA LYS A 184 2.74 24.58 5.60
C LYS A 184 4.00 24.41 6.45
N ALA A 185 3.96 23.48 7.40
CA ALA A 185 5.12 23.13 8.19
C ALA A 185 6.19 22.48 7.30
N ALA A 186 7.46 22.77 7.60
CA ALA A 186 8.60 22.24 6.84
C ALA A 186 8.75 20.72 6.94
N ASN A 187 8.44 20.14 8.12
CA ASN A 187 8.30 18.69 8.29
C ASN A 187 6.86 18.39 8.76
N PRO A 188 5.93 18.07 7.83
CA PRO A 188 4.55 17.75 8.19
C PRO A 188 4.39 16.45 9.00
N CYS A 189 5.41 15.59 9.03
CA CYS A 189 5.42 14.35 9.79
C CYS A 189 5.88 14.50 11.24
N ALA A 190 6.46 15.65 11.61
CA ALA A 190 6.87 15.89 12.97
C ALA A 190 5.66 15.81 13.92
N ALA A 191 5.80 15.09 15.03
CA ALA A 191 4.72 14.91 16.00
C ALA A 191 4.16 16.25 16.54
N ALA A 192 4.97 17.30 16.58
CA ALA A 192 4.54 18.65 16.97
C ALA A 192 3.50 19.27 16.01
N ASN A 193 3.39 18.75 14.79
CA ASN A 193 2.43 19.19 13.78
C ASN A 193 1.17 18.31 13.74
N ASN A 194 1.07 17.33 14.64
CA ASN A 194 -0.14 16.53 14.78
C ASN A 194 -1.27 17.37 15.37
N SER A 195 -2.47 17.17 14.85
CA SER A 195 -3.70 17.75 15.37
C SER A 195 -4.87 16.81 15.13
N ALA A 196 -5.95 16.99 15.88
CA ALA A 196 -7.04 16.02 15.88
C ALA A 196 -7.77 15.85 14.53
N SER A 197 -7.54 16.76 13.57
CA SER A 197 -8.11 16.71 12.21
C SER A 197 -7.06 16.84 11.10
N ALA A 198 -5.76 16.81 11.40
CA ALA A 198 -4.71 16.95 10.40
C ALA A 198 -4.69 15.77 9.41
N ALA A 199 -5.12 14.58 9.82
CA ALA A 199 -5.17 13.40 8.96
C ALA A 199 -6.26 13.45 7.86
N PHE A 200 -7.07 14.51 7.78
CA PHE A 200 -8.16 14.60 6.83
C PHE A 200 -7.90 15.63 5.72
N ALA A 201 -8.26 15.24 4.51
CA ALA A 201 -8.08 16.01 3.28
C ALA A 201 -9.12 17.11 3.18
N ARG A 202 -8.67 18.36 3.06
CA ARG A 202 -9.54 19.51 2.79
C ARG A 202 -9.78 19.68 1.31
N TYR A 203 -10.88 19.11 0.83
CA TYR A 203 -11.21 19.10 -0.60
C TYR A 203 -11.82 20.42 -1.10
N SER A 204 -12.38 21.23 -0.19
CA SER A 204 -12.93 22.56 -0.48
C SER A 204 -12.74 23.46 0.74
N ASP A 205 -11.89 24.48 0.61
CA ASP A 205 -11.52 25.43 1.67
C ASP A 205 -11.09 24.73 2.96
N THR A 206 -11.86 24.89 4.04
CA THR A 206 -11.62 24.27 5.34
C THR A 206 -12.35 22.93 5.52
N THR A 207 -13.15 22.52 4.54
CA THR A 207 -14.03 21.35 4.63
C THR A 207 -13.24 20.06 4.43
N TYR A 208 -13.22 19.21 5.47
CA TYR A 208 -12.54 17.91 5.46
C TYR A 208 -13.47 16.73 5.75
N THR A 209 -14.76 16.98 5.97
CA THR A 209 -15.77 15.95 6.21
C THR A 209 -16.69 15.81 5.02
N SER A 210 -17.08 14.57 4.69
CA SER A 210 -18.01 14.25 3.60
C SER A 210 -19.01 13.21 4.09
N LYS A 211 -20.18 13.14 3.45
CA LYS A 211 -20.95 11.89 3.44
C LYS A 211 -20.22 10.86 2.58
N PHE A 212 -20.34 9.57 2.89
CA PHE A 212 -19.87 8.53 1.98
C PHE A 212 -20.71 8.57 0.70
N ASN A 213 -22.04 8.54 0.85
CA ASN A 213 -23.01 8.74 -0.22
C ASN A 213 -24.17 9.60 0.29
N ALA A 214 -24.71 10.48 -0.55
CA ALA A 214 -25.80 11.36 -0.15
C ALA A 214 -27.10 10.59 0.12
N ASN A 215 -27.35 9.55 -0.70
CA ASN A 215 -28.49 8.64 -0.59
C ASN A 215 -28.05 7.34 0.10
N TYR A 216 -29.02 6.57 0.59
CA TYR A 216 -28.75 5.45 1.50
C TYR A 216 -29.75 4.31 1.44
N ASN A 217 -30.89 4.49 0.79
CA ASN A 217 -32.07 3.62 0.86
C ASN A 217 -32.08 2.47 -0.16
N ASP A 218 -30.90 2.06 -0.62
CA ASP A 218 -30.71 0.98 -1.61
C ASP A 218 -29.31 0.37 -1.45
N ASN A 219 -29.19 -0.94 -1.68
CA ASN A 219 -27.92 -1.68 -1.69
C ASN A 219 -26.86 -1.05 -2.62
N ALA A 220 -27.25 -0.33 -3.67
CA ALA A 220 -26.32 0.39 -4.53
C ALA A 220 -25.40 1.32 -3.71
N TYR A 221 -25.92 1.99 -2.67
CA TYR A 221 -25.22 3.09 -2.00
C TYR A 221 -24.10 2.68 -1.04
N VAL A 222 -23.89 1.38 -0.80
CA VAL A 222 -22.77 0.88 0.03
C VAL A 222 -21.41 0.99 -0.66
N GLY A 223 -21.39 1.19 -1.98
CA GLY A 223 -20.16 1.19 -2.79
C GLY A 223 -19.47 2.54 -2.92
N PHE A 224 -18.13 2.53 -2.92
CA PHE A 224 -17.28 3.67 -3.29
C PHE A 224 -17.54 4.15 -4.73
N LYS A 225 -17.87 3.20 -5.61
CA LYS A 225 -18.66 3.40 -6.83
C LYS A 225 -19.87 2.46 -6.81
N TYR A 226 -20.96 2.87 -7.44
CA TYR A 226 -22.24 2.16 -7.42
C TYR A 226 -22.95 2.17 -8.77
N GLY A 227 -23.94 1.28 -8.91
CA GLY A 227 -24.63 1.05 -10.17
C GLY A 227 -26.02 1.67 -10.21
N THR A 228 -26.97 0.92 -10.75
CA THR A 228 -28.36 1.32 -10.95
C THR A 228 -29.17 1.12 -9.68
N VAL A 229 -29.70 2.22 -9.14
CA VAL A 229 -30.61 2.24 -7.98
C VAL A 229 -31.96 1.63 -8.38
N GLY A 230 -32.60 0.89 -7.47
CA GLY A 230 -33.90 0.25 -7.72
C GLY A 230 -33.83 -0.97 -8.65
N SER A 231 -32.63 -1.47 -8.94
CA SER A 231 -32.43 -2.68 -9.72
C SER A 231 -32.90 -3.92 -8.95
N SER A 232 -33.40 -4.91 -9.70
CA SER A 232 -33.73 -6.25 -9.20
C SER A 232 -32.63 -7.28 -9.46
N THR A 233 -31.43 -6.84 -9.88
CA THR A 233 -30.27 -7.71 -10.09
C THR A 233 -29.03 -7.15 -9.39
N TYR A 234 -28.18 -8.06 -8.92
CA TYR A 234 -26.94 -7.75 -8.22
C TYR A 234 -25.96 -7.00 -9.14
N GLU A 235 -25.79 -7.47 -10.38
CA GLU A 235 -24.83 -6.91 -11.34
C GLU A 235 -25.14 -5.46 -11.68
N ALA A 236 -26.40 -5.14 -11.94
CA ALA A 236 -26.79 -3.77 -12.27
C ALA A 236 -26.70 -2.86 -11.03
N THR A 237 -27.05 -3.33 -9.84
CA THR A 237 -26.90 -2.57 -8.58
C THR A 237 -25.45 -2.18 -8.30
N HIS A 238 -24.52 -3.08 -8.66
CA HIS A 238 -23.11 -2.98 -8.31
C HIS A 238 -22.18 -2.62 -9.47
N ALA A 239 -22.73 -2.36 -10.65
CA ALA A 239 -22.00 -1.81 -11.78
C ALA A 239 -21.26 -0.53 -11.34
N ASN A 240 -19.94 -0.42 -11.54
CA ASN A 240 -19.15 0.72 -11.08
C ASN A 240 -19.34 1.96 -12.00
N THR A 241 -20.59 2.37 -12.27
CA THR A 241 -20.92 3.42 -13.25
C THR A 241 -21.01 4.80 -12.61
N ASN A 242 -21.45 4.90 -11.35
CA ASN A 242 -21.62 6.16 -10.64
C ASN A 242 -20.58 6.32 -9.52
N ASN A 243 -20.08 7.55 -9.32
CA ASN A 243 -19.18 7.89 -8.23
C ASN A 243 -19.99 8.16 -6.95
N SER A 244 -19.51 7.68 -5.80
CA SER A 244 -20.02 8.13 -4.50
C SER A 244 -19.69 9.61 -4.25
N THR A 245 -20.39 10.22 -3.29
CA THR A 245 -20.12 11.60 -2.87
C THR A 245 -18.69 11.76 -2.36
N ILE A 246 -18.21 10.82 -1.54
CA ILE A 246 -16.85 10.88 -1.01
C ILE A 246 -15.79 10.70 -2.08
N LEU A 247 -16.00 9.83 -3.08
CA LEU A 247 -15.07 9.67 -4.19
C LEU A 247 -14.96 10.97 -5.01
N THR A 248 -16.08 11.63 -5.29
CA THR A 248 -16.08 12.92 -6.01
C THR A 248 -15.25 13.98 -5.27
N ASN A 249 -15.38 14.03 -3.94
CA ASN A 249 -14.60 14.93 -3.09
C ASN A 249 -13.11 14.56 -3.05
N LEU A 250 -12.78 13.26 -3.01
CA LEU A 250 -11.41 12.76 -3.08
C LEU A 250 -10.74 13.07 -4.43
N GLU A 251 -11.45 12.90 -5.54
CA GLU A 251 -10.96 13.22 -6.89
C GLU A 251 -10.69 14.73 -7.05
N THR A 252 -11.56 15.56 -6.45
CA THR A 252 -11.36 17.02 -6.37
C THR A 252 -10.08 17.35 -5.59
N TRP A 253 -9.93 16.79 -4.39
CA TRP A 253 -8.73 16.99 -3.59
C TRP A 253 -7.45 16.51 -4.30
N TYR A 254 -7.50 15.33 -4.93
CA TYR A 254 -6.39 14.78 -5.69
C TYR A 254 -6.00 15.71 -6.85
N THR A 255 -6.98 16.21 -7.60
CA THR A 255 -6.74 17.12 -8.73
C THR A 255 -6.03 18.40 -8.27
N ASN A 256 -6.45 18.94 -7.12
CA ASN A 256 -5.92 20.19 -6.58
C ASN A 256 -4.53 20.03 -5.92
N ASN A 257 -4.20 18.85 -5.41
CA ASN A 257 -3.01 18.65 -4.58
C ASN A 257 -1.95 17.72 -5.19
N LEU A 258 -2.37 16.73 -5.99
CA LEU A 258 -1.52 15.61 -6.39
C LEU A 258 -1.38 15.39 -7.90
N LYS A 259 -2.15 16.13 -8.72
CA LYS A 259 -2.15 15.95 -10.19
C LYS A 259 -0.76 16.09 -10.81
N THR A 260 0.07 17.01 -10.33
CA THR A 260 1.44 17.25 -10.83
C THR A 260 2.42 16.14 -10.43
N TYR A 261 2.03 15.25 -9.51
CA TYR A 261 2.84 14.16 -9.00
C TYR A 261 2.37 12.79 -9.50
N ALA A 262 1.49 12.76 -10.50
CA ALA A 262 0.90 11.54 -11.04
C ALA A 262 1.94 10.51 -11.51
N ASP A 263 3.13 10.94 -11.93
CA ASP A 263 4.20 10.05 -12.38
C ASP A 263 4.81 9.21 -11.25
N ALA A 264 4.77 9.67 -10.01
CA ALA A 264 5.19 8.89 -8.84
C ALA A 264 4.07 7.97 -8.30
N ILE A 265 2.82 8.25 -8.66
CA ILE A 265 1.64 7.54 -8.18
C ILE A 265 1.31 6.38 -9.11
N ALA A 266 1.25 5.17 -8.56
CA ALA A 266 0.89 3.96 -9.28
C ALA A 266 -0.60 3.96 -9.66
N ASP A 267 -0.91 3.36 -10.80
CA ASP A 267 -2.28 2.95 -11.11
C ASP A 267 -2.62 1.74 -10.23
N THR A 268 -3.54 1.94 -9.29
CA THR A 268 -3.94 0.91 -8.33
C THR A 268 -5.40 0.57 -8.51
N VAL A 269 -5.68 -0.72 -8.42
CA VAL A 269 -7.03 -1.23 -8.29
C VAL A 269 -7.46 -1.08 -6.83
N TRP A 270 -8.52 -0.32 -6.59
CA TRP A 270 -9.15 -0.16 -5.28
C TRP A 270 -10.25 -1.19 -5.09
N CYS A 271 -10.30 -1.79 -3.90
CA CYS A 271 -11.23 -2.87 -3.61
C CYS A 271 -12.53 -2.40 -2.97
N ASN A 272 -13.52 -2.12 -3.81
CA ASN A 272 -14.89 -1.77 -3.44
C ASN A 272 -15.64 -2.91 -2.71
N ASP A 273 -15.11 -4.14 -2.76
CA ASP A 273 -15.62 -5.39 -2.18
C ASP A 273 -17.12 -5.40 -1.86
N LYS A 274 -17.94 -5.38 -2.91
CA LYS A 274 -19.40 -5.38 -2.80
C LYS A 274 -19.97 -6.79 -2.77
N THR A 275 -19.15 -7.78 -2.46
CA THR A 275 -19.53 -9.19 -2.44
C THR A 275 -20.60 -9.41 -1.37
N ALA A 276 -21.84 -9.70 -1.78
CA ALA A 276 -22.91 -10.05 -0.86
C ALA A 276 -22.63 -11.42 -0.22
N THR A 277 -22.93 -11.55 1.07
CA THR A 277 -22.85 -12.83 1.78
C THR A 277 -24.13 -13.63 1.56
N ASP A 278 -24.04 -14.95 1.68
CA ASP A 278 -25.22 -15.82 1.68
C ASP A 278 -26.13 -15.55 2.91
N LYS A 279 -27.43 -15.84 2.75
CA LYS A 279 -28.46 -15.69 3.80
C LYS A 279 -28.19 -16.47 5.09
N SER A 280 -27.35 -17.51 5.05
CA SER A 280 -26.97 -18.28 6.23
C SER A 280 -26.03 -17.52 7.17
N TYR A 281 -25.35 -16.47 6.67
CA TYR A 281 -24.56 -15.59 7.51
C TYR A 281 -25.46 -14.53 8.14
N ASP A 282 -25.88 -14.78 9.38
CA ASP A 282 -26.76 -13.88 10.13
C ASP A 282 -26.22 -13.63 11.55
N PRO A 283 -25.19 -12.78 11.70
CA PRO A 283 -24.53 -12.54 12.98
C PRO A 283 -25.42 -11.85 14.03
N TRP A 284 -26.55 -11.26 13.62
CA TRP A 284 -27.42 -10.45 14.48
C TRP A 284 -28.91 -10.86 14.45
N GLY A 285 -29.26 -11.98 13.80
CA GLY A 285 -30.62 -12.51 13.75
C GLY A 285 -31.59 -11.67 12.90
N TRP A 286 -31.09 -11.02 11.86
CA TRP A 286 -31.86 -10.12 10.98
C TRP A 286 -32.57 -10.84 9.83
N ASN A 287 -32.32 -12.14 9.66
CA ASN A 287 -32.83 -12.94 8.54
C ASN A 287 -32.53 -12.29 7.18
N PRO A 288 -31.24 -12.07 6.84
CA PRO A 288 -30.86 -11.49 5.56
C PRO A 288 -31.30 -12.41 4.42
N ASN A 289 -31.54 -11.83 3.25
CA ASN A 289 -31.77 -12.63 2.04
C ASN A 289 -30.50 -12.82 1.21
N GLY A 290 -29.47 -11.99 1.44
CA GLY A 290 -28.16 -12.10 0.81
C GLY A 290 -28.12 -11.72 -0.68
N LEU A 291 -29.15 -11.02 -1.17
CA LEU A 291 -29.30 -10.73 -2.61
C LEU A 291 -28.48 -9.53 -3.09
N GLY A 292 -28.22 -8.55 -2.22
CA GLY A 292 -27.39 -7.38 -2.54
C GLY A 292 -27.96 -6.43 -3.60
N TYR A 293 -29.29 -6.34 -3.74
CA TYR A 293 -29.93 -5.35 -4.63
C TYR A 293 -31.22 -4.79 -4.05
N GLY A 294 -31.61 -3.58 -4.47
CA GLY A 294 -32.83 -2.93 -3.96
C GLY A 294 -32.79 -2.75 -2.44
N THR A 295 -33.90 -3.06 -1.76
CA THR A 295 -34.03 -2.94 -0.30
C THR A 295 -33.83 -4.26 0.46
N ASN A 296 -33.14 -5.20 -0.16
CA ASN A 296 -32.89 -6.51 0.41
C ASN A 296 -31.83 -6.46 1.53
N THR A 297 -32.18 -6.88 2.75
CA THR A 297 -31.25 -6.96 3.89
C THR A 297 -30.06 -7.88 3.54
N THR A 298 -28.86 -7.32 3.56
CA THR A 298 -27.64 -7.95 3.01
C THR A 298 -26.42 -7.57 3.85
N PHE A 299 -25.60 -8.56 4.23
CA PHE A 299 -24.24 -8.32 4.72
C PHE A 299 -23.24 -8.44 3.57
N TYR A 300 -22.12 -7.73 3.68
CA TYR A 300 -21.05 -7.76 2.68
C TYR A 300 -19.80 -8.48 3.20
N GLY A 301 -18.95 -8.93 2.27
CA GLY A 301 -17.83 -9.85 2.53
C GLY A 301 -16.89 -9.39 3.65
N ALA A 302 -16.58 -8.09 3.73
CA ALA A 302 -15.76 -7.54 4.82
C ALA A 302 -16.37 -7.82 6.20
N THR A 303 -17.69 -7.78 6.33
CA THR A 303 -18.38 -8.08 7.59
C THR A 303 -18.22 -9.54 7.98
N GLN A 304 -18.39 -10.48 7.05
CA GLN A 304 -18.16 -11.90 7.32
C GLN A 304 -16.71 -12.23 7.69
N ARG A 305 -15.75 -11.49 7.13
CA ARG A 305 -14.33 -11.64 7.48
C ARG A 305 -14.01 -11.14 8.89
N LEU A 306 -14.64 -10.04 9.31
CA LEU A 306 -14.30 -9.36 10.56
C LEU A 306 -15.22 -9.71 11.74
N VAL A 307 -16.43 -10.19 11.48
CA VAL A 307 -17.45 -10.50 12.49
C VAL A 307 -17.89 -11.96 12.34
N GLY A 308 -17.77 -12.74 13.41
CA GLY A 308 -18.26 -14.12 13.47
C GLY A 308 -19.78 -14.20 13.54
N THR A 309 -20.33 -15.40 13.36
CA THR A 309 -21.78 -15.65 13.42
C THR A 309 -22.39 -15.41 14.81
N SER A 310 -21.57 -15.25 15.84
CA SER A 310 -21.99 -14.81 17.18
C SER A 310 -22.07 -13.29 17.34
N GLY A 311 -21.87 -12.52 16.27
CA GLY A 311 -21.85 -11.05 16.30
C GLY A 311 -20.62 -10.45 16.96
N SER A 312 -19.59 -11.25 17.23
CA SER A 312 -18.33 -10.85 17.87
C SER A 312 -17.19 -10.69 16.85
N ALA A 313 -16.12 -9.97 17.21
CA ALA A 313 -14.93 -9.87 16.38
C ALA A 313 -14.31 -11.24 16.09
N GLY A 314 -13.68 -11.39 14.92
CA GLY A 314 -13.05 -12.64 14.49
C GLY A 314 -14.00 -13.52 13.67
N GLY A 315 -14.29 -13.08 12.45
CA GLY A 315 -15.03 -13.86 11.45
C GLY A 315 -14.14 -14.86 10.71
N THR A 316 -14.26 -14.94 9.39
CA THR A 316 -13.42 -15.82 8.57
C THR A 316 -11.96 -15.35 8.40
N GLY A 317 -11.64 -14.14 8.89
CA GLY A 317 -10.31 -13.54 8.86
C GLY A 317 -10.15 -12.49 7.75
N PRO A 318 -9.37 -11.41 7.97
CA PRO A 318 -9.22 -10.34 6.98
C PRO A 318 -8.48 -10.79 5.72
N SER A 319 -8.78 -10.18 4.59
CA SER A 319 -8.18 -10.51 3.29
C SER A 319 -7.72 -9.25 2.55
N LEU A 320 -6.55 -9.32 1.90
CA LEU A 320 -6.09 -8.28 0.96
C LEU A 320 -6.47 -8.59 -0.50
N LYS A 321 -7.11 -9.75 -0.76
CA LYS A 321 -7.59 -10.14 -2.09
C LYS A 321 -8.87 -9.40 -2.44
N CYS A 322 -8.93 -8.89 -3.67
CA CYS A 322 -10.09 -8.21 -4.21
C CYS A 322 -10.76 -9.06 -5.29
N ASN A 323 -11.64 -9.94 -4.82
CA ASN A 323 -12.33 -10.88 -5.70
C ASN A 323 -13.50 -10.20 -6.46
N GLY A 324 -13.63 -10.53 -7.74
CA GLY A 324 -14.75 -10.13 -8.60
C GLY A 324 -14.54 -8.78 -9.30
N GLU A 325 -14.89 -8.71 -10.59
CA GLU A 325 -14.71 -7.50 -11.41
C GLU A 325 -15.50 -6.30 -10.89
N LEU A 326 -16.71 -6.52 -10.35
CA LEU A 326 -17.53 -5.45 -9.75
C LEU A 326 -16.91 -4.87 -8.46
N SER A 327 -15.97 -5.58 -7.84
CA SER A 327 -15.25 -5.11 -6.65
C SER A 327 -14.05 -4.24 -7.01
N LYS A 328 -13.60 -4.23 -8.26
CA LYS A 328 -12.39 -3.51 -8.69
C LYS A 328 -12.73 -2.13 -9.26
N ILE A 329 -12.07 -1.10 -8.75
CA ILE A 329 -12.17 0.28 -9.27
C ILE A 329 -10.79 0.78 -9.64
N ASN A 330 -10.67 1.33 -10.85
CA ASN A 330 -9.49 2.10 -11.25
C ASN A 330 -9.68 3.55 -10.81
N SER A 331 -8.80 4.02 -9.93
CA SER A 331 -8.75 5.41 -9.48
C SER A 331 -7.32 5.74 -9.02
N LYS A 332 -6.90 7.00 -9.13
CA LYS A 332 -5.61 7.46 -8.59
C LYS A 332 -5.63 7.69 -7.08
N VAL A 333 -6.82 7.75 -6.48
CA VAL A 333 -7.04 7.97 -5.05
C VAL A 333 -8.17 7.08 -4.55
N GLY A 334 -8.05 6.59 -3.32
CA GLY A 334 -9.09 5.81 -2.67
C GLY A 334 -9.08 6.01 -1.16
N LEU A 335 -9.55 4.99 -0.46
CA LEU A 335 -9.58 4.90 1.01
C LEU A 335 -8.95 3.57 1.44
N ILE A 336 -8.59 3.48 2.71
CA ILE A 336 -8.18 2.21 3.34
C ILE A 336 -9.38 1.27 3.45
N THR A 337 -9.18 -0.04 3.31
CA THR A 337 -10.25 -1.04 3.50
C THR A 337 -10.41 -1.43 4.96
N ALA A 338 -11.54 -2.03 5.32
CA ALA A 338 -11.77 -2.61 6.64
C ALA A 338 -10.77 -3.73 6.97
N ASP A 339 -10.38 -4.54 5.99
CA ASP A 339 -9.35 -5.57 6.16
C ASP A 339 -7.97 -4.97 6.42
N GLU A 340 -7.59 -3.90 5.71
CA GLU A 340 -6.34 -3.20 5.95
C GLU A 340 -6.31 -2.55 7.36
N LEU A 341 -7.45 -2.07 7.85
CA LEU A 341 -7.60 -1.64 9.25
C LEU A 341 -7.39 -2.82 10.21
N ALA A 342 -8.01 -3.96 9.95
CA ALA A 342 -7.83 -5.16 10.77
C ALA A 342 -6.36 -5.62 10.83
N TYR A 343 -5.66 -5.58 9.70
CA TYR A 343 -4.22 -5.84 9.62
C TYR A 343 -3.40 -4.80 10.39
N ALA A 344 -3.75 -3.51 10.31
CA ALA A 344 -3.08 -2.44 11.03
C ALA A 344 -3.25 -2.48 12.56
N GLY A 345 -4.21 -3.26 13.07
CA GLY A 345 -4.40 -3.47 14.51
C GLY A 345 -5.84 -3.39 14.99
N TYR A 346 -6.83 -3.09 14.16
CA TYR A 346 -8.21 -2.96 14.64
C TYR A 346 -8.95 -4.29 14.76
N ALA A 347 -9.97 -4.33 15.60
CA ALA A 347 -10.92 -5.44 15.73
C ALA A 347 -12.33 -4.88 15.96
N TYR A 348 -13.35 -5.55 15.42
CA TYR A 348 -14.73 -5.05 15.46
C TYR A 348 -15.20 -4.81 16.90
N ALA A 349 -15.89 -3.69 17.09
CA ALA A 349 -16.47 -3.26 18.38
C ALA A 349 -15.43 -3.09 19.52
N GLN A 350 -14.15 -2.93 19.18
CA GLN A 350 -13.07 -2.66 20.12
C GLN A 350 -12.48 -1.28 19.90
N ASN A 351 -11.96 -0.70 20.98
CA ASN A 351 -11.18 0.53 20.97
C ASN A 351 -9.70 0.19 20.79
N ASN A 352 -9.03 0.82 19.82
CA ASN A 352 -7.59 0.70 19.69
C ASN A 352 -6.94 2.07 19.47
N THR A 353 -6.25 2.56 20.50
CA THR A 353 -5.47 3.80 20.45
C THR A 353 -3.96 3.59 20.26
N THR A 354 -3.50 2.34 20.15
CA THR A 354 -2.06 1.99 20.07
C THR A 354 -1.58 1.87 18.62
N THR A 355 -2.47 1.61 17.68
CA THR A 355 -2.12 1.54 16.26
C THR A 355 -1.63 2.88 15.71
N TYR A 356 -0.60 2.83 14.86
CA TYR A 356 -0.01 4.00 14.21
C TYR A 356 -1.02 4.85 13.41
N LEU A 357 -2.14 4.25 13.00
CA LEU A 357 -3.20 4.96 12.29
C LEU A 357 -3.97 5.94 13.17
N GLN A 358 -3.90 5.82 14.50
CA GLN A 358 -4.57 6.71 15.46
C GLN A 358 -3.75 7.93 15.88
N GLU A 359 -2.48 8.03 15.49
CA GLU A 359 -1.63 9.13 15.97
C GLU A 359 -2.09 10.54 15.58
N ASN A 360 -2.86 10.68 14.50
CA ASN A 360 -3.26 12.01 13.97
C ASN A 360 -4.71 12.09 13.46
N ALA A 361 -5.53 11.09 13.79
CA ALA A 361 -6.93 10.99 13.38
C ALA A 361 -7.86 10.92 14.60
N THR A 362 -7.63 11.77 15.61
CA THR A 362 -8.10 11.56 16.99
C THR A 362 -9.43 12.23 17.38
N ASN A 363 -10.17 12.85 16.47
CA ASN A 363 -11.44 13.53 16.81
C ASN A 363 -12.63 13.11 15.94
N THR A 364 -12.44 13.01 14.63
CA THR A 364 -13.55 12.80 13.70
C THR A 364 -13.71 11.32 13.37
N TYR A 365 -14.96 10.83 13.29
CA TYR A 365 -15.23 9.53 12.67
C TYR A 365 -14.81 9.58 11.19
N TRP A 366 -14.18 8.55 10.67
CA TRP A 366 -13.76 8.52 9.26
C TRP A 366 -14.04 7.18 8.62
N PHE A 367 -14.36 7.24 7.33
CA PHE A 367 -14.81 6.09 6.55
C PHE A 367 -13.64 5.24 6.06
N SER A 368 -13.83 3.93 6.07
CA SER A 368 -13.10 3.03 5.20
C SER A 368 -13.79 2.95 3.83
N LEU A 369 -13.16 2.26 2.89
CA LEU A 369 -13.73 1.97 1.58
C LEU A 369 -14.80 0.87 1.61
N SER A 370 -14.80 0.04 2.66
CA SER A 370 -15.48 -1.26 2.65
C SER A 370 -16.97 -1.17 3.02
N PRO A 371 -17.86 -1.76 2.20
CA PRO A 371 -19.24 -2.04 2.56
C PRO A 371 -19.35 -2.86 3.84
N SER A 372 -20.34 -2.56 4.68
CA SER A 372 -20.64 -3.35 5.89
C SER A 372 -21.92 -4.17 5.68
N TYR A 373 -23.05 -3.48 5.57
CA TYR A 373 -24.35 -4.10 5.33
C TYR A 373 -25.38 -3.09 4.83
N PHE A 374 -26.49 -3.62 4.36
CA PHE A 374 -27.74 -2.92 4.17
C PHE A 374 -28.78 -3.57 5.08
N ASP A 375 -29.39 -2.83 5.99
CA ASP A 375 -30.29 -3.40 7.01
C ASP A 375 -31.75 -3.55 6.55
N GLY A 376 -32.07 -3.14 5.32
CA GLY A 376 -33.45 -3.05 4.81
C GLY A 376 -33.89 -1.60 4.58
N SER A 377 -33.20 -0.64 5.22
CA SER A 377 -33.49 0.79 5.16
C SER A 377 -32.26 1.64 4.87
N ASP A 378 -31.13 1.35 5.51
CA ASP A 378 -29.91 2.15 5.46
C ASP A 378 -28.72 1.35 4.92
N ALA A 379 -27.98 1.95 3.99
CA ALA A 379 -26.66 1.52 3.56
C ALA A 379 -25.60 1.93 4.59
N ILE A 380 -24.77 0.96 4.98
CA ILE A 380 -23.76 1.09 6.03
C ILE A 380 -22.39 0.67 5.51
N VAL A 381 -21.36 1.43 5.89
CA VAL A 381 -19.96 1.16 5.58
C VAL A 381 -19.14 1.06 6.87
N TRP A 382 -17.98 0.42 6.79
CA TRP A 382 -17.02 0.33 7.88
C TRP A 382 -16.27 1.65 8.08
N GLY A 383 -15.84 1.93 9.30
CA GLY A 383 -15.01 3.08 9.63
C GLY A 383 -14.53 3.08 11.07
N VAL A 384 -13.83 4.15 11.43
CA VAL A 384 -13.18 4.28 12.74
C VAL A 384 -13.60 5.58 13.41
N TYR A 385 -14.00 5.50 14.67
CA TYR A 385 -14.19 6.68 15.50
C TYR A 385 -12.84 7.20 15.98
N GLY A 386 -12.46 8.41 15.54
CA GLY A 386 -11.13 8.94 15.80
C GLY A 386 -10.74 9.03 17.27
N SER A 387 -11.65 9.37 18.17
CA SER A 387 -11.34 9.62 19.60
C SER A 387 -10.64 8.44 20.29
N ASN A 388 -11.29 7.28 20.34
CA ASN A 388 -10.81 6.09 21.04
C ASN A 388 -10.36 4.98 20.08
N GLY A 389 -10.35 5.27 18.77
CA GLY A 389 -10.09 4.29 17.74
C GLY A 389 -11.10 3.14 17.71
N TYR A 390 -12.37 3.39 18.05
CA TYR A 390 -13.42 2.39 17.96
C TYR A 390 -13.64 1.97 16.50
N PHE A 391 -13.45 0.68 16.21
CA PHE A 391 -13.66 0.14 14.87
C PHE A 391 -15.06 -0.44 14.71
N GLY A 392 -15.84 0.13 13.81
CA GLY A 392 -17.24 -0.26 13.64
C GLY A 392 -17.84 0.27 12.35
N ASN A 393 -19.12 0.60 12.42
CA ASN A 393 -19.96 0.85 11.25
C ASN A 393 -20.59 2.24 11.31
N TYR A 394 -20.86 2.83 10.14
CA TYR A 394 -21.48 4.14 10.05
C TYR A 394 -22.34 4.30 8.81
N ARG A 395 -23.42 5.07 8.94
CA ARG A 395 -24.40 5.30 7.87
C ARG A 395 -23.76 6.12 6.75
N VAL A 396 -23.96 5.72 5.50
CA VAL A 396 -23.33 6.38 4.35
C VAL A 396 -23.72 7.86 4.22
N TYR A 397 -24.92 8.23 4.67
CA TYR A 397 -25.42 9.61 4.63
C TYR A 397 -24.96 10.48 5.80
N SER A 398 -24.31 9.90 6.80
CA SER A 398 -23.73 10.66 7.91
C SER A 398 -22.39 11.26 7.48
N THR A 399 -21.96 12.34 8.14
CA THR A 399 -20.69 13.00 7.80
C THR A 399 -19.53 12.41 8.58
N GLY A 400 -18.40 12.20 7.90
CA GLY A 400 -17.15 11.71 8.47
C GLY A 400 -15.93 12.29 7.75
N GLY A 401 -14.76 12.20 8.37
CA GLY A 401 -13.49 12.70 7.83
C GLY A 401 -13.08 11.97 6.56
N VAL A 402 -12.57 12.73 5.60
CA VAL A 402 -12.05 12.22 4.32
C VAL A 402 -10.56 11.93 4.49
N ARG A 403 -10.18 10.66 4.60
CA ARG A 403 -8.80 10.23 4.81
C ARG A 403 -8.25 9.49 3.57
N PRO A 404 -7.65 10.19 2.60
CA PRO A 404 -7.27 9.59 1.32
C PRO A 404 -6.15 8.56 1.47
N SER A 405 -6.17 7.62 0.55
CA SER A 405 -5.08 6.70 0.26
C SER A 405 -4.64 6.84 -1.19
N ILE A 406 -3.35 6.66 -1.43
CA ILE A 406 -2.71 6.58 -2.75
C ILE A 406 -1.71 5.43 -2.74
N SER A 407 -1.21 5.01 -3.90
CA SER A 407 -0.09 4.07 -3.97
C SER A 407 1.07 4.71 -4.73
N LEU A 408 2.28 4.61 -4.20
CA LEU A 408 3.48 5.00 -4.91
C LEU A 408 4.05 3.84 -5.72
N LYS A 409 4.74 4.16 -6.81
CA LYS A 409 5.49 3.17 -7.59
C LYS A 409 6.66 2.62 -6.77
N SER A 410 6.97 1.34 -6.98
CA SER A 410 8.07 0.63 -6.31
C SER A 410 9.45 1.25 -6.53
N THR A 411 9.65 1.95 -7.65
CA THR A 411 10.92 2.56 -8.07
C THR A 411 11.16 3.96 -7.53
N THR A 412 10.34 4.41 -6.58
CA THR A 412 10.44 5.77 -6.04
C THR A 412 11.71 5.91 -5.18
N ASN A 413 12.54 6.90 -5.48
CA ASN A 413 13.75 7.20 -4.73
C ASN A 413 13.42 8.04 -3.49
N VAL A 414 14.10 7.73 -2.39
CA VAL A 414 13.88 8.36 -1.10
C VAL A 414 15.17 8.70 -0.37
N THR A 415 15.06 9.63 0.56
CA THR A 415 16.03 9.85 1.63
C THR A 415 15.33 9.75 2.98
N GLY A 416 16.09 9.70 4.07
CA GLY A 416 15.53 9.61 5.43
C GLY A 416 15.28 8.18 5.89
N GLU A 417 14.83 8.05 7.13
CA GLU A 417 14.79 6.78 7.88
C GLU A 417 13.35 6.31 8.18
N GLY A 418 12.36 7.01 7.62
CA GLY A 418 10.95 6.68 7.82
C GLY A 418 10.40 7.01 9.20
N THR A 419 11.11 7.79 10.04
CA THR A 419 10.65 8.23 11.36
C THR A 419 9.90 9.56 11.28
N SER A 420 9.17 9.97 12.31
CA SER A 420 8.47 11.27 12.30
C SER A 420 9.43 12.47 12.18
N SER A 421 10.64 12.37 12.74
CA SER A 421 11.69 13.40 12.63
C SER A 421 12.51 13.32 11.34
N SER A 422 12.57 12.15 10.71
CA SER A 422 13.29 11.89 9.46
C SER A 422 12.43 10.96 8.59
N PRO A 423 11.33 11.48 8.01
CA PRO A 423 10.43 10.67 7.19
C PRO A 423 11.14 10.22 5.91
N PHE A 424 10.60 9.22 5.23
CA PHE A 424 11.04 8.94 3.86
C PHE A 424 10.59 10.09 2.95
N ILE A 425 11.53 10.93 2.51
CA ILE A 425 11.25 12.06 1.63
C ILE A 425 11.35 11.58 0.19
N ILE A 426 10.25 11.68 -0.56
CA ILE A 426 10.22 11.32 -1.97
C ILE A 426 10.93 12.38 -2.81
N ASN A 427 11.99 11.98 -3.50
CA ASN A 427 12.69 12.84 -4.45
C ASN A 427 11.97 12.74 -5.81
N MET A 428 11.52 13.88 -6.34
CA MET A 428 10.88 13.99 -7.66
C MET A 428 11.77 14.71 -8.66
#